data_AF-A0A125KU98-F1
#
_entry.id   AF-A0A125KU98-F1
#
_cell.length_a   1.000
_cell.length_b   1.000
_cell.length_c   1.000
_cell.angle_alpha   90.00
_cell.angle_beta   90.00
_cell.angle_gamma   90.00
#
_symmetry.space_group_name_H-M   'P 1'
#
loop_
_entity.id
_entity.type
_entity.pdbx_description
1 polymer ?
#
loop_
_entity_poly.entity_id
_entity_poly.type
_entity_poly.pdbx_seq_one_letter_code
_entity_poly.pdbx_strand_id
1 'polypeptide(L)'
;MKHPDRSVGRLLTITACALFAALPARSAPAPAPAAAPADRLLHAFIRDHYGAWRADRKGWQQDPDDAIYQPCGTLRVATPDGPRYLLAMCGETAASVQDGMPGMDSDATPGTIDLYVLRPSPDGKGLEPVLTKTDIASGKRGAPGTVSIQRLGPRLFGFVIGDSDTRQGYTQSLRAIWLPHGNALVLAAPRINEALDNAESSECANAQARCEARRFEIAPDTTATGAVYPLTVTETGTCGSRAIHARYTVKFDDARGRYVVPKALREGY
;
A
#
# COMPACT_ATOMS: atom_id res chain seq x y z
N MET A 1 66.30 10.87 35.94
CA MET A 1 67.02 9.63 35.54
C MET A 1 66.51 9.27 34.15
N LYS A 2 67.05 9.66 32.98
CA LYS A 2 68.42 9.83 32.48
C LYS A 2 69.30 8.60 32.69
N HIS A 3 69.28 7.66 31.73
CA HIS A 3 70.49 7.25 31.00
C HIS A 3 70.14 6.62 29.63
N PRO A 4 71.01 6.78 28.60
CA PRO A 4 70.68 6.66 27.18
C PRO A 4 71.37 5.49 26.45
N ASP A 5 71.00 5.35 25.17
CA ASP A 5 71.78 4.99 23.96
C ASP A 5 73.01 4.06 24.03
N ARG A 6 72.99 3.04 23.15
CA ARG A 6 73.94 2.79 22.02
C ARG A 6 73.68 1.40 21.42
N SER A 7 73.22 1.28 20.18
CA SER A 7 73.97 1.30 18.91
C SER A 7 74.60 -0.03 18.48
N VAL A 8 74.04 -0.54 17.37
CA VAL A 8 74.68 -1.12 16.17
C VAL A 8 75.33 -2.50 16.25
N GLY A 9 74.80 -3.43 15.43
CA GLY A 9 75.49 -4.60 14.90
C GLY A 9 74.84 -5.02 13.57
N ARG A 10 75.61 -4.98 12.49
CA ARG A 10 75.23 -5.15 11.07
C ARG A 10 75.24 -6.62 10.61
N LEU A 11 74.34 -6.92 9.66
CA LEU A 11 74.47 -7.76 8.43
C LEU A 11 74.78 -9.27 8.51
N LEU A 12 73.95 -10.05 7.80
CA LEU A 12 74.25 -11.01 6.69
C LEU A 12 73.07 -12.04 6.59
N THR A 13 72.14 -11.91 5.63
CA THR A 13 72.10 -12.46 4.24
C THR A 13 71.42 -13.83 4.07
N ILE A 14 70.75 -13.97 2.91
CA ILE A 14 70.33 -15.17 2.15
C ILE A 14 68.91 -15.68 2.45
N THR A 15 67.89 -15.35 1.65
CA THR A 15 67.45 -15.95 0.35
C THR A 15 66.30 -16.93 0.56
N ALA A 16 65.12 -16.60 0.04
CA ALA A 16 64.26 -17.51 -0.74
C ALA A 16 62.99 -16.77 -1.18
N CYS A 17 62.97 -16.29 -2.43
CA CYS A 17 61.74 -15.93 -3.13
C CYS A 17 60.97 -17.23 -3.43
N ALA A 18 59.93 -17.51 -2.64
CA ALA A 18 58.92 -18.51 -3.01
C ALA A 18 57.73 -17.77 -3.65
N LEU A 19 57.72 -17.74 -4.98
CA LEU A 19 56.55 -17.36 -5.79
C LEU A 19 55.48 -18.45 -5.63
N PHE A 20 54.58 -18.27 -4.66
CA PHE A 20 53.31 -19.00 -4.66
C PHE A 20 52.37 -18.31 -5.65
N ALA A 21 52.19 -18.94 -6.81
CA ALA A 21 51.10 -18.62 -7.72
C ALA A 21 49.77 -18.95 -7.02
N ALA A 22 49.14 -17.94 -6.42
CA ALA A 22 47.78 -18.05 -5.91
C ALA A 22 46.81 -18.11 -7.10
N LEU A 23 46.30 -19.29 -7.40
CA LEU A 23 45.13 -19.46 -8.24
C LEU A 23 43.98 -18.64 -7.63
N PRO A 24 43.24 -17.83 -8.40
CA PRO A 24 42.04 -17.18 -7.88
C PRO A 24 41.03 -18.29 -7.55
N ALA A 25 40.76 -18.47 -6.25
CA ALA A 25 39.65 -19.28 -5.79
C ALA A 25 38.37 -18.69 -6.39
N ARG A 26 37.79 -19.43 -7.33
CA ARG A 26 36.52 -19.09 -7.98
C ARG A 26 35.45 -19.15 -6.89
N SER A 27 35.10 -17.99 -6.33
CA SER A 27 34.03 -17.88 -5.36
C SER A 27 32.76 -18.44 -5.98
N ALA A 28 32.21 -19.50 -5.38
CA ALA A 28 30.89 -19.99 -5.75
C ALA A 28 29.89 -18.84 -5.59
N PRO A 29 28.93 -18.67 -6.52
CA PRO A 29 27.88 -17.67 -6.35
C PRO A 29 27.15 -17.95 -5.04
N ALA A 30 27.05 -16.92 -4.20
CA ALA A 30 26.27 -17.00 -2.97
C ALA A 30 24.83 -17.42 -3.33
N PRO A 31 24.24 -18.41 -2.64
CA PRO A 31 22.85 -18.75 -2.86
C PRO A 31 22.00 -17.50 -2.62
N ALA A 32 21.09 -17.20 -3.55
CA ALA A 32 20.14 -16.11 -3.40
C ALA A 32 19.46 -16.22 -2.02
N PRO A 33 19.23 -15.11 -1.30
CA PRO A 33 18.59 -15.16 0.00
C PRO A 33 17.23 -15.86 -0.15
N ALA A 34 17.10 -16.99 0.53
CA ALA A 34 15.87 -17.74 0.62
C ALA A 34 14.79 -16.82 1.18
N ALA A 35 13.72 -16.57 0.41
CA ALA A 35 12.58 -15.78 0.88
C ALA A 35 12.13 -16.25 2.27
N ALA A 36 11.84 -15.30 3.17
CA ALA A 36 11.44 -15.63 4.54
C ALA A 36 10.20 -16.52 4.52
N PRO A 37 9.97 -17.37 5.56
CA PRO A 37 8.84 -18.31 5.55
C PRO A 37 7.48 -17.64 5.28
N ALA A 38 7.28 -16.41 5.75
CA ALA A 38 6.09 -15.60 5.51
C ALA A 38 5.88 -15.26 4.01
N ASP A 39 6.95 -14.89 3.31
CA ASP A 39 6.88 -14.50 1.90
C ASP A 39 6.58 -15.70 1.01
N ARG A 40 7.12 -16.89 1.36
CA ARG A 40 6.82 -18.13 0.64
C ARG A 40 5.36 -18.54 0.77
N LEU A 41 4.79 -18.42 1.97
CA LEU A 41 3.39 -18.75 2.23
C LEU A 41 2.44 -17.83 1.46
N LEU A 42 2.72 -16.52 1.43
CA LEU A 42 1.97 -15.56 0.63
C LEU A 42 2.10 -15.84 -0.87
N HIS A 43 3.31 -16.11 -1.34
CA HIS A 43 3.53 -16.41 -2.76
C HIS A 43 2.80 -17.69 -3.21
N ALA A 44 2.81 -18.74 -2.39
CA ALA A 44 2.05 -19.95 -2.65
C ALA A 44 0.54 -19.66 -2.72
N PHE A 45 0.00 -18.93 -1.74
CA PHE A 45 -1.40 -18.49 -1.75
C PHE A 45 -1.76 -17.72 -3.03
N ILE A 46 -0.95 -16.74 -3.42
CA ILE A 46 -1.20 -15.93 -4.62
C ILE A 46 -1.20 -16.81 -5.88
N ARG A 47 -0.21 -17.69 -6.04
CA ARG A 47 -0.16 -18.62 -7.18
C ARG A 47 -1.39 -19.52 -7.23
N ASP A 48 -1.79 -20.07 -6.08
CA ASP A 48 -2.89 -21.03 -6.02
C ASP A 48 -4.25 -20.36 -6.27
N HIS A 49 -4.39 -19.04 -6.05
CA HIS A 49 -5.63 -18.27 -6.24
C HIS A 49 -5.68 -17.42 -7.52
N TYR A 50 -4.55 -16.99 -8.07
CA TYR A 50 -4.47 -16.10 -9.24
C TYR A 50 -3.77 -16.73 -10.43
N GLY A 51 -3.48 -18.03 -10.37
CA GLY A 51 -2.95 -18.78 -11.50
C GLY A 51 -1.48 -18.52 -11.79
N ALA A 52 -1.14 -18.34 -13.07
CA ALA A 52 0.24 -18.33 -13.52
C ALA A 52 0.84 -16.92 -13.54
N TRP A 53 2.14 -16.83 -13.26
CA TRP A 53 2.87 -15.57 -13.44
C TRP A 53 3.11 -15.28 -14.93
N ARG A 54 2.65 -14.13 -15.38
CA ARG A 54 2.86 -13.54 -16.70
C ARG A 54 4.06 -12.62 -16.68
N ALA A 55 5.20 -13.07 -17.21
CA ALA A 55 6.43 -12.27 -17.23
C ALA A 55 6.32 -10.99 -18.08
N ASP A 56 5.54 -11.05 -19.16
CA ASP A 56 5.29 -9.93 -20.07
C ASP A 56 4.44 -8.82 -19.43
N ARG A 57 3.53 -9.20 -18.54
CA ARG A 57 2.66 -8.27 -17.80
C ARG A 57 3.14 -8.00 -16.37
N LYS A 58 4.15 -8.74 -15.91
CA LYS A 58 4.65 -8.75 -14.53
C LYS A 58 3.53 -8.99 -13.50
N GLY A 59 2.56 -9.84 -13.77
CA GLY A 59 1.43 -10.08 -12.87
C GLY A 59 0.91 -11.51 -12.92
N TRP A 60 -0.02 -11.83 -12.05
CA TRP A 60 -0.68 -13.14 -11.95
C TRP A 60 -2.00 -13.09 -12.72
N GLN A 61 -2.27 -14.14 -13.49
CA GLN A 61 -3.50 -14.25 -14.26
C GLN A 61 -3.94 -15.72 -14.30
N GLN A 62 -5.22 -15.96 -14.01
CA GLN A 62 -5.80 -17.30 -14.05
C GLN A 62 -6.20 -17.66 -15.47
N ASP A 63 -7.10 -16.87 -16.07
CA ASP A 63 -7.55 -17.05 -17.45
C ASP A 63 -7.19 -15.83 -18.33
N PRO A 64 -7.01 -15.99 -19.66
CA PRO A 64 -6.55 -14.91 -20.54
C PRO A 64 -7.39 -13.62 -20.51
N ASP A 65 -8.69 -13.74 -20.21
CA ASP A 65 -9.64 -12.64 -20.15
C ASP A 65 -9.75 -12.00 -18.75
N ASP A 66 -9.08 -12.58 -17.75
CA ASP A 66 -9.08 -12.06 -16.38
C ASP A 66 -8.18 -10.84 -16.23
N ALA A 67 -8.42 -10.08 -15.16
CA ALA A 67 -7.49 -9.06 -14.72
C ALA A 67 -6.10 -9.64 -14.38
N ILE A 68 -5.07 -8.83 -14.60
CA ILE A 68 -3.69 -9.13 -14.27
C ILE A 68 -3.42 -8.58 -12.87
N TYR A 69 -3.23 -9.47 -11.90
CA TYR A 69 -3.11 -9.12 -10.49
C TYR A 69 -1.67 -8.98 -10.02
N GLN A 70 -1.43 -8.00 -9.15
CA GLN A 70 -0.20 -7.86 -8.37
C GLN A 70 -0.53 -7.61 -6.89
N PRO A 71 0.32 -8.05 -5.95
CA PRO A 71 0.17 -7.63 -4.55
C PRO A 71 0.44 -6.13 -4.44
N CYS A 72 -0.55 -5.38 -3.98
CA CYS A 72 -0.46 -3.92 -3.78
C CYS A 72 -0.51 -3.52 -2.30
N GLY A 73 -0.69 -4.48 -1.39
CA GLY A 73 -0.54 -4.26 0.04
C GLY A 73 -0.32 -5.58 0.77
N THR A 74 0.70 -5.66 1.63
CA THR A 74 0.92 -6.82 2.49
C THR A 74 1.30 -6.39 3.90
N LEU A 75 0.73 -7.04 4.91
CA LEU A 75 1.10 -6.83 6.30
C LEU A 75 0.90 -8.09 7.11
N ARG A 76 1.93 -8.54 7.83
CA ARG A 76 1.82 -9.61 8.83
C ARG A 76 1.68 -9.00 10.21
N VAL A 77 0.64 -9.39 10.94
CA VAL A 77 0.37 -8.92 12.30
C VAL A 77 0.28 -10.09 13.27
N ALA A 78 0.79 -9.92 14.48
CA ALA A 78 0.59 -10.88 15.56
C ALA A 78 -0.76 -10.60 16.25
N THR A 79 -1.61 -11.62 16.40
CA THR A 79 -2.83 -11.53 17.21
C THR A 79 -2.79 -12.57 18.34
N PRO A 80 -3.64 -12.45 19.37
CA PRO A 80 -3.69 -13.42 20.46
C PRO A 80 -3.91 -14.87 19.98
N ASP A 81 -4.65 -15.05 18.89
CA ASP A 81 -5.01 -16.36 18.33
C ASP A 81 -4.06 -16.79 17.18
N GLY A 82 -2.87 -16.19 17.13
CA GLY A 82 -1.83 -16.47 16.13
C GLY A 82 -1.64 -15.36 15.09
N PRO A 83 -0.67 -15.49 14.19
CA PRO A 83 -0.43 -14.47 13.17
C PRO A 83 -1.59 -14.36 12.17
N ARG A 84 -1.81 -13.15 11.67
CA ARG A 84 -2.69 -12.84 10.54
C ARG A 84 -1.91 -12.14 9.45
N TYR A 85 -2.31 -12.36 8.21
CA TYR A 85 -1.74 -11.71 7.04
C TYR A 85 -2.85 -10.91 6.36
N LEU A 86 -2.64 -9.61 6.22
CA LEU A 86 -3.48 -8.77 5.38
C LEU A 86 -2.83 -8.71 4.00
N LEU A 87 -3.60 -9.03 2.97
CA LEU A 87 -3.17 -9.03 1.59
C LEU A 87 -4.20 -8.25 0.76
N ALA A 88 -3.71 -7.29 -0.02
CA ALA A 88 -4.47 -6.65 -1.08
C ALA A 88 -3.85 -7.02 -2.43
N MET A 89 -4.69 -7.51 -3.34
CA MET A 89 -4.33 -7.80 -4.72
C MET A 89 -5.02 -6.76 -5.61
N CYS A 90 -4.25 -6.15 -6.49
CA CYS A 90 -4.71 -5.12 -7.41
C CYS A 90 -4.66 -5.69 -8.82
N GLY A 91 -5.83 -5.79 -9.45
CA GLY A 91 -6.03 -6.31 -10.78
C GLY A 91 -6.21 -5.19 -11.80
N GLU A 92 -5.35 -5.20 -12.80
CA GLU A 92 -5.42 -4.36 -13.97
C GLU A 92 -6.15 -5.08 -15.10
N THR A 93 -6.96 -4.40 -15.90
CA THR A 93 -7.58 -5.01 -17.09
C THR A 93 -6.50 -5.42 -18.10
N ALA A 94 -6.79 -6.41 -18.96
CA ALA A 94 -5.84 -6.78 -20.02
C ALA A 94 -5.48 -5.62 -20.96
N ALA A 95 -6.37 -4.62 -21.05
CA ALA A 95 -6.26 -3.44 -21.90
C ALA A 95 -5.58 -2.23 -21.23
N SER A 96 -5.40 -2.20 -19.89
CA SER A 96 -4.86 -1.04 -19.17
C SER A 96 -3.34 -0.86 -19.29
N VAL A 97 -2.60 -1.94 -19.58
CA VAL A 97 -1.15 -1.91 -19.80
C VAL A 97 -0.80 -2.75 -21.02
N GLN A 98 -0.31 -2.08 -22.06
CA GLN A 98 0.27 -2.71 -23.24
C GLN A 98 1.72 -2.23 -23.38
N ASP A 99 2.68 -3.15 -23.25
CA ASP A 99 4.11 -2.91 -23.46
C ASP A 99 4.70 -1.73 -22.65
N GLY A 100 4.21 -1.53 -21.43
CA GLY A 100 4.65 -0.45 -20.55
C GLY A 100 4.07 0.94 -20.86
N MET A 101 3.15 1.03 -21.82
CA MET A 101 2.37 2.23 -22.10
C MET A 101 0.98 2.13 -21.44
N PRO A 102 0.45 3.22 -20.85
CA PRO A 102 -0.94 3.28 -20.40
C PRO A 102 -1.88 2.93 -21.55
N GLY A 103 -2.77 2.00 -21.29
CA GLY A 103 -3.66 1.40 -22.28
C GLY A 103 -4.80 2.29 -22.75
N MET A 104 -5.60 1.76 -23.67
CA MET A 104 -6.68 2.45 -24.39
C MET A 104 -8.02 2.44 -23.64
N ASP A 105 -8.06 1.99 -22.39
CA ASP A 105 -9.29 1.91 -21.63
C ASP A 105 -9.91 3.29 -21.40
N SER A 106 -11.24 3.32 -21.38
CA SER A 106 -11.97 4.55 -21.09
C SER A 106 -11.53 5.12 -19.74
N ASP A 107 -11.53 6.45 -19.62
CA ASP A 107 -11.25 7.13 -18.35
C ASP A 107 -12.17 6.66 -17.21
N ALA A 108 -13.33 6.09 -17.51
CA ALA A 108 -14.28 5.59 -16.52
C ALA A 108 -14.11 4.09 -16.19
N THR A 109 -13.30 3.33 -16.94
CA THR A 109 -13.11 1.89 -16.69
C THR A 109 -12.29 1.71 -15.40
N PRO A 110 -12.82 1.08 -14.35
CA PRO A 110 -12.04 0.82 -13.13
C PRO A 110 -11.15 -0.42 -13.30
N GLY A 111 -10.09 -0.51 -12.50
CA GLY A 111 -9.48 -1.79 -12.18
C GLY A 111 -10.24 -2.50 -11.05
N THR A 112 -9.66 -3.56 -10.53
CA THR A 112 -10.25 -4.38 -9.45
C THR A 112 -9.29 -4.52 -8.27
N ILE A 113 -9.83 -4.62 -7.06
CA ILE A 113 -9.07 -4.84 -5.83
C ILE A 113 -9.71 -5.98 -5.05
N ASP A 114 -8.88 -6.93 -4.62
CA ASP A 114 -9.27 -8.00 -3.71
C ASP A 114 -8.55 -7.86 -2.38
N LEU A 115 -9.29 -8.03 -1.29
CA LEU A 115 -8.82 -7.87 0.08
C LEU A 115 -8.97 -9.18 0.84
N TYR A 116 -7.90 -9.59 1.52
CA TYR A 116 -7.86 -10.81 2.30
C TYR A 116 -7.28 -10.58 3.69
N VAL A 117 -7.92 -11.19 4.68
CA VAL A 117 -7.31 -11.47 5.98
C VAL A 117 -7.10 -12.97 6.05
N LEU A 118 -5.84 -13.40 6.06
CA LEU A 118 -5.44 -14.79 6.05
C LEU A 118 -4.88 -15.23 7.40
N ARG A 119 -4.92 -16.53 7.66
CA ARG A 119 -4.22 -17.20 8.76
C ARG A 119 -3.38 -18.35 8.22
N PRO A 120 -2.31 -18.78 8.92
CA PRO A 120 -1.69 -20.06 8.62
C PRO A 120 -2.70 -21.20 8.69
N SER A 121 -2.61 -22.15 7.76
CA SER A 121 -3.34 -23.41 7.83
C SER A 121 -2.94 -24.21 9.09
N PRO A 122 -3.80 -25.11 9.60
CA PRO A 122 -3.48 -25.93 10.78
C PRO A 122 -2.20 -26.77 10.65
N ASP A 123 -1.85 -27.18 9.44
CA ASP A 123 -0.62 -27.93 9.14
C ASP A 123 0.63 -27.04 8.96
N GLY A 124 0.44 -25.71 9.00
CA GLY A 124 1.50 -24.71 8.86
C GLY A 124 2.10 -24.59 7.46
N LYS A 125 1.51 -25.24 6.45
CA LYS A 125 2.07 -25.31 5.08
C LYS A 125 1.50 -24.27 4.12
N GLY A 126 0.39 -23.63 4.47
CA GLY A 126 -0.30 -22.67 3.61
C GLY A 126 -0.95 -21.53 4.37
N LEU A 127 -1.69 -20.70 3.64
CA LEU A 127 -2.56 -19.67 4.19
C LEU A 127 -3.99 -19.98 3.81
N GLU A 128 -4.91 -19.73 4.74
CA GLU A 128 -6.35 -19.86 4.52
C GLU A 128 -7.01 -18.49 4.69
N PRO A 129 -7.95 -18.12 3.81
CA PRO A 129 -8.73 -16.91 3.99
C PRO A 129 -9.66 -17.03 5.19
N VAL A 130 -9.55 -16.08 6.11
CA VAL A 130 -10.47 -15.89 7.24
C VAL A 130 -11.55 -14.90 6.86
N LEU A 131 -11.17 -13.81 6.18
CA LEU A 131 -12.09 -12.81 5.65
C LEU A 131 -11.65 -12.46 4.24
N THR A 132 -12.61 -12.31 3.33
CA THR A 132 -12.37 -11.99 1.93
C THR A 132 -13.37 -10.97 1.44
N LYS A 133 -12.90 -10.04 0.61
CA LYS A 133 -13.75 -9.20 -0.24
C LYS A 133 -13.06 -9.01 -1.58
N THR A 134 -13.62 -9.60 -2.64
CA THR A 134 -13.10 -9.49 -4.00
C THR A 134 -13.92 -8.51 -4.85
N ASP A 135 -13.40 -8.23 -6.04
CA ASP A 135 -14.09 -7.51 -7.13
C ASP A 135 -14.48 -6.08 -6.73
N ILE A 136 -13.63 -5.42 -5.94
CA ILE A 136 -13.82 -4.01 -5.59
C ILE A 136 -13.38 -3.16 -6.78
N ALA A 137 -14.35 -2.63 -7.52
CA ALA A 137 -14.10 -1.65 -8.58
C ALA A 137 -13.47 -0.37 -7.98
N SER A 138 -12.30 0.01 -8.49
CA SER A 138 -11.54 1.18 -8.04
C SER A 138 -10.63 1.69 -9.15
N GLY A 139 -10.19 2.94 -9.08
CA GLY A 139 -9.30 3.56 -10.04
C GLY A 139 -9.96 3.89 -11.37
N LYS A 140 -9.15 3.94 -12.44
CA LYS A 140 -9.54 4.40 -13.78
C LYS A 140 -8.62 3.86 -14.86
N ARG A 141 -9.05 3.92 -16.13
CA ARG A 141 -8.32 3.39 -17.29
C ARG A 141 -7.91 1.93 -17.12
N GLY A 142 -8.77 1.14 -16.49
CA GLY A 142 -8.55 -0.26 -16.19
C GLY A 142 -7.50 -0.53 -15.10
N ALA A 143 -6.93 0.51 -14.48
CA ALA A 143 -6.00 0.39 -13.37
C ALA A 143 -6.71 0.66 -12.03
N PRO A 144 -6.43 -0.14 -10.98
CA PRO A 144 -7.03 0.05 -9.67
C PRO A 144 -6.48 1.31 -8.97
N GLY A 145 -7.22 1.80 -7.98
CA GLY A 145 -6.76 2.84 -7.08
C GLY A 145 -5.60 2.39 -6.20
N THR A 146 -5.12 3.30 -5.37
CA THR A 146 -4.03 2.99 -4.41
C THR A 146 -4.58 2.20 -3.23
N VAL A 147 -3.77 1.31 -2.65
CA VAL A 147 -4.14 0.59 -1.41
C VAL A 147 -3.05 0.80 -0.35
N SER A 148 -3.48 1.06 0.89
CA SER A 148 -2.61 1.02 2.07
C SER A 148 -3.26 0.22 3.19
N ILE A 149 -2.45 -0.47 3.99
CA ILE A 149 -2.93 -1.16 5.18
C ILE A 149 -2.63 -0.28 6.40
N GLN A 150 -3.67 0.13 7.13
CA GLN A 150 -3.56 1.05 8.24
C GLN A 150 -3.99 0.42 9.56
N ARG A 151 -3.33 0.80 10.65
CA ARG A 151 -3.75 0.44 12.00
C ARG A 151 -4.93 1.34 12.41
N LEU A 152 -6.12 0.77 12.43
CA LEU A 152 -7.39 1.44 12.73
C LEU A 152 -7.89 1.16 14.15
N GLY A 153 -7.09 0.50 14.97
CA GLY A 153 -7.35 0.25 16.39
C GLY A 153 -6.14 -0.38 17.07
N PRO A 154 -6.17 -0.60 18.39
CA PRO A 154 -5.03 -1.16 19.12
C PRO A 154 -4.56 -2.51 18.55
N ARG A 155 -5.51 -3.32 18.06
CA ARG A 155 -5.26 -4.62 17.43
C ARG A 155 -6.00 -4.80 16.10
N LEU A 156 -6.48 -3.70 15.51
CA LEU A 156 -7.27 -3.71 14.29
C LEU A 156 -6.48 -3.06 13.16
N PHE A 157 -6.36 -3.77 12.05
CA PHE A 157 -5.80 -3.27 10.82
C PHE A 157 -6.85 -3.39 9.72
N GLY A 158 -6.93 -2.39 8.85
CA GLY A 158 -7.84 -2.37 7.71
C GLY A 158 -7.15 -1.86 6.46
N PHE A 159 -7.87 -1.93 5.34
CA PHE A 159 -7.43 -1.48 4.04
C PHE A 159 -8.02 -0.11 3.74
N VAL A 160 -7.20 0.79 3.24
CA VAL A 160 -7.59 2.12 2.79
C VAL A 160 -7.31 2.19 1.30
N ILE A 161 -8.38 2.38 0.53
CA ILE A 161 -8.34 2.46 -0.93
C ILE A 161 -8.49 3.92 -1.32
N GLY A 162 -7.54 4.47 -2.09
CA GLY A 162 -7.55 5.84 -2.57
C GLY A 162 -7.87 5.92 -4.06
N ASP A 163 -8.86 6.73 -4.42
CA ASP A 163 -9.28 7.00 -5.80
C ASP A 163 -9.17 8.48 -6.13
N SER A 164 -8.90 8.80 -7.40
CA SER A 164 -8.84 10.18 -7.88
C SER A 164 -9.36 10.32 -9.30
N ASP A 165 -10.22 11.31 -9.50
CA ASP A 165 -10.86 11.62 -10.77
C ASP A 165 -10.67 13.10 -11.11
N THR A 166 -10.47 13.38 -12.41
CA THR A 166 -10.34 14.75 -12.92
C THR A 166 -11.22 14.91 -14.14
N ARG A 167 -12.17 15.85 -14.10
CA ARG A 167 -13.08 16.14 -15.22
C ARG A 167 -13.24 17.63 -15.39
N GLN A 168 -13.02 18.13 -16.61
CA GLN A 168 -13.24 19.54 -16.96
C GLN A 168 -12.50 20.52 -16.01
N GLY A 169 -11.30 20.13 -15.55
CA GLY A 169 -10.49 20.92 -14.62
C GLY A 169 -10.83 20.80 -13.14
N TYR A 170 -11.84 20.00 -12.80
CA TYR A 170 -12.18 19.63 -11.42
C TYR A 170 -11.51 18.31 -11.06
N THR A 171 -10.66 18.32 -10.05
CA THR A 171 -9.98 17.15 -9.50
C THR A 171 -10.50 16.84 -8.11
N GLN A 172 -10.91 15.60 -7.90
CA GLN A 172 -11.28 15.09 -6.59
C GLN A 172 -10.51 13.82 -6.28
N SER A 173 -9.90 13.77 -5.10
CA SER A 173 -9.34 12.56 -4.51
C SER A 173 -10.09 12.18 -3.25
N LEU A 174 -10.30 10.89 -3.04
CA LEU A 174 -11.04 10.34 -1.91
C LEU A 174 -10.42 9.03 -1.47
N ARG A 175 -10.74 8.62 -0.25
CA ARG A 175 -10.50 7.26 0.23
C ARG A 175 -11.76 6.55 0.68
N ALA A 176 -11.77 5.24 0.48
CA ALA A 176 -12.64 4.28 1.12
C ALA A 176 -11.86 3.50 2.18
N ILE A 177 -12.53 3.08 3.26
CA ILE A 177 -11.94 2.27 4.33
C ILE A 177 -12.71 0.97 4.46
N TRP A 178 -11.99 -0.14 4.33
CA TRP A 178 -12.46 -1.49 4.59
C TRP A 178 -11.78 -2.04 5.84
N LEU A 179 -12.52 -2.66 6.74
CA LEU A 179 -11.93 -3.27 7.94
C LEU A 179 -12.67 -4.54 8.38
N PRO A 180 -12.00 -5.43 9.13
CA PRO A 180 -12.64 -6.54 9.81
C PRO A 180 -13.70 -6.05 10.81
N HIS A 181 -14.94 -6.50 10.65
CA HIS A 181 -16.01 -6.32 11.62
C HIS A 181 -16.90 -7.57 11.64
N GLY A 182 -17.03 -8.18 12.82
CA GLY A 182 -17.65 -9.51 12.94
C GLY A 182 -16.91 -10.56 12.08
N ASN A 183 -17.64 -11.20 11.18
CA ASN A 183 -17.15 -12.24 10.28
C ASN A 183 -16.95 -11.75 8.83
N ALA A 184 -16.85 -10.44 8.60
CA ALA A 184 -16.71 -9.87 7.26
C ALA A 184 -15.67 -8.74 7.20
N LEU A 185 -15.19 -8.46 5.99
CA LEU A 185 -14.60 -7.17 5.65
C LEU A 185 -15.74 -6.21 5.27
N VAL A 186 -15.96 -5.18 6.08
CA VAL A 186 -17.04 -4.20 5.85
C VAL A 186 -16.48 -2.92 5.26
N LEU A 187 -17.25 -2.28 4.36
CA LEU A 187 -16.96 -0.93 3.87
C LEU A 187 -17.29 0.09 4.96
N ALA A 188 -16.38 0.26 5.91
CA ALA A 188 -16.58 1.10 7.09
C ALA A 188 -16.72 2.59 6.75
N ALA A 189 -15.99 3.09 5.74
CA ALA A 189 -16.19 4.42 5.21
C ALA A 189 -16.21 4.35 3.68
N PRO A 190 -17.35 4.55 3.01
CA PRO A 190 -17.42 4.48 1.55
C PRO A 190 -16.68 5.64 0.87
N ARG A 191 -16.56 6.78 1.55
CA ARG A 191 -15.95 7.99 1.00
C ARG A 191 -15.58 8.96 2.10
N ILE A 192 -14.32 9.37 2.10
CA ILE A 192 -13.81 10.54 2.81
C ILE A 192 -12.91 11.27 1.81
N ASN A 193 -13.18 12.55 1.55
CA ASN A 193 -12.37 13.36 0.65
C ASN A 193 -10.93 13.46 1.18
N GLU A 194 -9.97 13.46 0.26
CA GLU A 194 -8.56 13.75 0.51
C GLU A 194 -8.13 15.06 -0.14
N ALA A 195 -8.70 15.37 -1.31
CA ALA A 195 -8.47 16.63 -2.01
C ALA A 195 -9.68 17.01 -2.87
N LEU A 196 -9.93 18.32 -2.96
CA LEU A 196 -10.82 18.93 -3.94
C LEU A 196 -10.08 20.13 -4.53
N ASP A 197 -9.89 20.15 -5.84
CA ASP A 197 -9.17 21.20 -6.55
C ASP A 197 -9.85 21.51 -7.89
N ASN A 198 -10.17 22.78 -8.15
CA ASN A 198 -10.73 23.20 -9.43
C ASN A 198 -9.90 24.31 -10.11
N ALA A 199 -8.62 24.44 -9.78
CA ALA A 199 -7.73 25.46 -10.34
C ALA A 199 -7.70 25.46 -11.88
N GLU A 200 -7.83 24.28 -12.49
CA GLU A 200 -7.80 24.09 -13.95
C GLU A 200 -9.19 24.20 -14.61
N SER A 201 -10.23 24.51 -13.85
CA SER A 201 -11.59 24.65 -14.37
C SER A 201 -11.79 26.00 -15.05
N SER A 202 -12.69 26.03 -16.05
CA SER A 202 -13.14 27.29 -16.67
C SER A 202 -13.83 28.22 -15.67
N GLU A 203 -14.47 27.69 -14.63
CA GLU A 203 -15.11 28.49 -13.59
C GLU A 203 -14.08 29.26 -12.75
N CYS A 204 -13.01 28.59 -12.32
CA CYS A 204 -11.93 29.25 -11.60
C CYS A 204 -11.21 30.28 -12.48
N ALA A 205 -10.93 29.93 -13.75
CA ALA A 205 -10.29 30.84 -14.71
C ALA A 205 -11.09 32.15 -14.94
N ASN A 206 -12.43 32.08 -14.90
CA ASN A 206 -13.30 33.24 -15.13
C ASN A 206 -13.68 33.98 -13.84
N ALA A 207 -13.63 33.33 -12.68
CA ALA A 207 -14.04 33.91 -11.41
C ALA A 207 -13.24 33.36 -10.23
N GLN A 208 -12.23 34.11 -9.78
CA GLN A 208 -11.36 33.73 -8.65
C GLN A 208 -12.15 33.34 -7.39
N ALA A 209 -13.29 33.99 -7.14
CA ALA A 209 -14.16 33.70 -5.99
C ALA A 209 -14.75 32.26 -5.99
N ARG A 210 -14.71 31.55 -7.13
CA ARG A 210 -15.16 30.16 -7.29
C ARG A 210 -14.03 29.14 -7.28
N CYS A 211 -12.77 29.59 -7.24
CA CYS A 211 -11.64 28.69 -7.11
C CYS A 211 -11.62 28.06 -5.72
N GLU A 212 -11.31 26.78 -5.65
CA GLU A 212 -11.03 26.09 -4.40
C GLU A 212 -9.87 25.11 -4.57
N ALA A 213 -9.09 25.00 -3.51
CA ALA A 213 -8.02 24.02 -3.36
C ALA A 213 -8.02 23.59 -1.90
N ARG A 214 -8.59 22.41 -1.63
CA ARG A 214 -8.84 21.88 -0.29
C ARG A 214 -8.13 20.54 -0.13
N ARG A 215 -7.52 20.33 1.02
CA ARG A 215 -6.81 19.11 1.40
C ARG A 215 -7.33 18.62 2.75
N PHE A 216 -7.47 17.31 2.87
CA PHE A 216 -8.00 16.65 4.06
C PHE A 216 -6.99 15.62 4.54
N GLU A 217 -6.26 15.96 5.58
CA GLU A 217 -5.35 15.03 6.24
C GLU A 217 -6.16 14.14 7.18
N ILE A 218 -6.15 12.83 6.94
CA ILE A 218 -6.95 11.85 7.69
C ILE A 218 -6.02 10.90 8.42
N ALA A 219 -6.10 10.89 9.75
CA ALA A 219 -5.29 10.04 10.61
C ALA A 219 -6.15 9.33 11.68
N PRO A 220 -5.89 8.04 11.99
CA PRO A 220 -6.46 7.40 13.17
C PRO A 220 -5.97 8.09 14.46
N ASP A 221 -6.89 8.37 15.39
CA ASP A 221 -6.53 8.88 16.71
C ASP A 221 -6.08 7.73 17.62
N THR A 222 -4.77 7.50 17.62
CA THR A 222 -4.14 6.41 18.37
C THR A 222 -4.12 6.63 19.89
N THR A 223 -4.55 7.80 20.37
CA THR A 223 -4.70 8.09 21.79
C THR A 223 -6.02 7.57 22.36
N ALA A 224 -6.99 7.27 21.50
CA ALA A 224 -8.27 6.70 21.91
C ALA A 224 -8.12 5.26 22.41
N THR A 225 -8.98 4.85 23.34
CA THR A 225 -8.92 3.53 23.99
C THR A 225 -9.88 2.49 23.39
N GLY A 226 -10.70 2.90 22.41
CA GLY A 226 -11.67 2.03 21.75
C GLY A 226 -11.03 0.94 20.91
N ALA A 227 -11.80 -0.12 20.60
CA ALA A 227 -11.36 -1.20 19.72
C ALA A 227 -11.09 -0.73 18.28
N VAL A 228 -11.84 0.29 17.85
CA VAL A 228 -11.64 1.04 16.61
C VAL A 228 -11.33 2.48 16.98
N TYR A 229 -10.24 3.02 16.45
CA TYR A 229 -9.87 4.41 16.62
C TYR A 229 -10.83 5.32 15.83
N PRO A 230 -11.30 6.44 16.41
CA PRO A 230 -11.91 7.48 15.59
C PRO A 230 -10.85 8.08 14.66
N LEU A 231 -11.29 8.72 13.58
CA LEU A 231 -10.38 9.43 12.68
C LEU A 231 -10.40 10.92 13.04
N THR A 232 -9.22 11.53 13.12
CA THR A 232 -9.08 12.98 13.02
C THR A 232 -8.94 13.34 11.54
N VAL A 233 -9.73 14.32 11.10
CA VAL A 233 -9.58 14.91 9.77
C VAL A 233 -9.28 16.39 9.91
N THR A 234 -8.12 16.83 9.39
CA THR A 234 -7.72 18.23 9.34
C THR A 234 -7.89 18.72 7.91
N GLU A 235 -8.80 19.67 7.72
CA GLU A 235 -9.04 20.32 6.45
C GLU A 235 -8.25 21.63 6.37
N THR A 236 -7.50 21.80 5.28
CA THR A 236 -6.76 23.02 4.96
C THR A 236 -6.99 23.42 3.52
N GLY A 237 -6.84 24.71 3.19
CA GLY A 237 -6.95 25.16 1.80
C GLY A 237 -7.55 26.53 1.62
N THR A 238 -8.12 26.77 0.45
CA THR A 238 -8.81 28.01 0.10
C THR A 238 -10.13 27.77 -0.63
N CYS A 239 -11.05 28.72 -0.49
CA CYS A 239 -12.24 28.87 -1.33
C CYS A 239 -12.40 30.36 -1.63
N GLY A 240 -12.19 30.74 -2.88
CA GLY A 240 -11.93 32.12 -3.28
C GLY A 240 -10.71 32.68 -2.56
N SER A 241 -10.88 33.84 -1.92
CA SER A 241 -9.85 34.46 -1.06
C SER A 241 -9.88 33.96 0.38
N ARG A 242 -10.83 33.09 0.76
CA ARG A 242 -11.00 32.63 2.14
C ARG A 242 -10.10 31.44 2.41
N ALA A 243 -9.23 31.56 3.40
CA ALA A 243 -8.50 30.42 3.95
C ALA A 243 -9.44 29.47 4.72
N ILE A 244 -9.21 28.18 4.58
CA ILE A 244 -9.93 27.12 5.27
C ILE A 244 -8.96 26.46 6.25
N HIS A 245 -9.41 26.33 7.50
CA HIS A 245 -8.79 25.49 8.50
C HIS A 245 -9.90 24.93 9.40
N ALA A 246 -10.13 23.62 9.32
CA ALA A 246 -11.15 22.95 10.13
C ALA A 246 -10.63 21.60 10.62
N ARG A 247 -11.16 21.14 11.76
CA ARG A 247 -10.86 19.83 12.32
C ARG A 247 -12.14 19.09 12.61
N TYR A 248 -12.20 17.83 12.20
CA TYR A 248 -13.33 16.95 12.41
C TYR A 248 -12.90 15.69 13.14
N THR A 249 -13.81 15.14 13.94
CA THR A 249 -13.65 13.80 14.52
C THR A 249 -14.71 12.90 13.91
N VAL A 250 -14.26 11.88 13.18
CA VAL A 250 -15.11 10.87 12.54
C VAL A 250 -15.14 9.65 13.45
N LYS A 251 -16.25 9.48 14.18
CA LYS A 251 -16.41 8.37 15.14
C LYS A 251 -16.84 7.09 14.41
N PHE A 252 -16.36 5.94 14.89
CA PHE A 252 -16.85 4.65 14.46
C PHE A 252 -18.14 4.30 15.23
N ASP A 253 -19.17 3.88 14.51
CA ASP A 253 -20.39 3.32 15.05
C ASP A 253 -20.32 1.79 14.94
N ASP A 254 -20.08 1.16 16.09
CA ASP A 254 -19.87 -0.29 16.16
C ASP A 254 -21.12 -1.09 15.81
N ALA A 255 -22.31 -0.60 16.17
CA ALA A 255 -23.56 -1.26 15.84
C ALA A 255 -23.81 -1.30 14.33
N ARG A 256 -23.29 -0.30 13.59
CA ARG A 256 -23.41 -0.21 12.13
C ARG A 256 -22.18 -0.74 11.38
N GLY A 257 -21.09 -1.02 12.09
CA GLY A 257 -19.80 -1.38 11.48
C GLY A 257 -19.23 -0.28 10.57
N ARG A 258 -19.52 1.00 10.85
CA ARG A 258 -19.19 2.12 9.94
C ARG A 258 -18.78 3.38 10.66
N TYR A 259 -17.93 4.17 10.01
CA TYR A 259 -17.62 5.53 10.41
C TYR A 259 -18.78 6.48 10.09
N VAL A 260 -19.11 7.36 11.04
CA VAL A 260 -20.10 8.43 10.86
C VAL A 260 -19.40 9.62 10.21
N VAL A 261 -19.29 9.59 8.87
CA VAL A 261 -18.59 10.62 8.10
C VAL A 261 -19.47 11.87 7.93
N PRO A 262 -19.05 13.05 8.44
CA PRO A 262 -19.76 14.31 8.23
C PRO A 262 -19.95 14.65 6.76
N LYS A 263 -21.05 15.33 6.43
CA LYS A 263 -21.39 15.75 5.06
C LYS A 263 -20.23 16.50 4.38
N ALA A 264 -19.61 17.44 5.12
CA ALA A 264 -18.49 18.26 4.66
C ALA A 264 -17.26 17.46 4.19
N LEU A 265 -17.11 16.21 4.67
CA LEU A 265 -15.98 15.33 4.31
C LEU A 265 -16.31 14.33 3.19
N ARG A 266 -17.54 14.31 2.69
CA ARG A 266 -17.97 13.34 1.65
C ARG A 266 -18.60 13.97 0.42
N GLU A 267 -18.96 15.26 0.47
CA GLU A 267 -19.45 16.01 -0.70
C GLU A 267 -18.33 16.19 -1.73
N GLY A 268 -18.61 15.90 -3.00
CA GLY A 268 -17.72 16.22 -4.12
C GLY A 268 -18.17 17.48 -4.85
N TYR A 269 -17.57 17.70 -6.02
CA TYR A 269 -18.14 18.59 -7.05
C TYR A 269 -19.45 18.04 -7.61
#